data_AF-A0A7H0SQB5-F1
#
_entry.id   AF-A0A7H0SQB5-F1
#
_cell.length_a   1.000
_cell.length_b   1.000
_cell.length_c   1.000
_cell.angle_alpha   90.00
_cell.angle_beta   90.00
_cell.angle_gamma   90.00
#
_symmetry.space_group_name_H-M   'P 1'
#
loop_
_entity.id
_entity.type
_entity.pdbx_description
1 polymer ?
#
loop_
_entity_poly.entity_id
_entity_poly.type
_entity_poly.pdbx_seq_one_letter_code
_entity_poly.pdbx_strand_id
1 'polypeptide(L)'
;MTQPPERLYINKRPAKPGSKEWREMITASKVPGIAGMSHYTTPYRIWHEMNGLEPPEPSEQLEDRWATGHAMEEALATYYKIKNPEITLSRGEVQCFHPDMGGKYAASLDRIATPKGKARGPKNSWNVQFKTVSDWEQYKDLDLDTLPPEWVVQVTWEMHISGLIHHPTQIMVAGPYYDWKIIEISYDAEFAEGLERRVCEFEHSLSGEAPEPSSPADAAIARKAYPELEPNTDTEIPDELAESFLEAKKEAAEAGRAKREADGKANALAAKVLDLAKNTETISTPSMGVIAKRSMTKRGIQLRMTTK
;
A
#
# COMPACT_ATOMS: atom_id res chain seq x y z
N MET A 1 2.81 -23.22 14.35
CA MET A 1 4.02 -22.48 13.96
C MET A 1 4.82 -23.35 13.04
N THR A 2 4.87 -22.93 11.79
CA THR A 2 5.60 -23.63 10.74
C THR A 2 7.03 -23.12 10.75
N GLN A 3 8.01 -24.02 10.83
CA GLN A 3 9.43 -23.62 10.81
C GLN A 3 9.82 -23.19 9.40
N PRO A 4 10.56 -22.07 9.21
CA PRO A 4 11.02 -21.66 7.90
C PRO A 4 11.81 -22.78 7.20
N PRO A 5 11.67 -22.94 5.87
CA PRO A 5 12.24 -24.07 5.16
C PRO A 5 13.76 -23.96 5.03
N GLU A 6 14.48 -25.08 5.18
CA GLU A 6 15.95 -25.10 5.03
C GLU A 6 16.43 -25.06 3.56
N ARG A 7 15.49 -25.09 2.60
CA ARG A 7 15.75 -25.05 1.16
C ARG A 7 14.76 -24.11 0.47
N LEU A 8 15.18 -23.51 -0.64
CA LEU A 8 14.27 -22.74 -1.49
C LEU A 8 13.36 -23.67 -2.30
N TYR A 9 12.05 -23.50 -2.13
CA TYR A 9 11.02 -24.19 -2.90
C TYR A 9 10.43 -23.23 -3.93
N ILE A 10 11.05 -23.22 -5.12
CA ILE A 10 10.71 -22.30 -6.20
C ILE A 10 9.51 -22.83 -6.99
N ASN A 11 8.48 -22.02 -7.16
CA ASN A 11 7.39 -22.29 -8.08
C ASN A 11 7.86 -22.04 -9.53
N LYS A 12 7.98 -23.11 -10.32
CA LYS A 12 8.41 -23.03 -11.73
C LYS A 12 7.30 -22.56 -12.68
N ARG A 13 6.05 -22.52 -12.20
CA ARG A 13 4.87 -22.08 -12.96
C ARG A 13 4.03 -21.16 -12.07
N PRO A 14 4.55 -19.95 -11.77
CA PRO A 14 3.84 -19.02 -10.91
C PRO A 14 2.51 -18.62 -11.55
N ALA A 15 1.47 -18.54 -10.72
CA ALA A 15 0.20 -17.97 -11.14
C ALA A 15 0.44 -16.51 -11.57
N LYS A 16 -0.08 -16.12 -12.74
CA LYS A 16 0.07 -14.75 -13.24
C LYS A 16 -0.60 -13.77 -12.26
N PRO A 17 0.04 -12.66 -11.86
CA PRO A 17 -0.62 -11.62 -11.07
C PRO A 17 -1.99 -11.23 -11.65
N GLY A 18 -3.00 -11.15 -10.79
CA GLY A 18 -4.39 -10.86 -11.17
C GLY A 18 -5.20 -12.05 -11.74
N SER A 19 -4.56 -13.19 -12.04
CA SER A 19 -5.29 -14.41 -12.44
C SER A 19 -6.18 -14.95 -11.30
N LYS A 20 -7.16 -15.80 -11.61
CA LYS A 20 -8.02 -16.44 -10.60
C LYS A 20 -7.20 -17.22 -9.57
N GLU A 21 -6.26 -18.05 -10.04
CA GLU A 21 -5.35 -18.80 -9.18
C GLU A 21 -4.55 -17.86 -8.26
N TRP A 22 -3.97 -16.78 -8.80
CA TRP A 22 -3.25 -15.80 -7.98
C TRP A 22 -4.14 -15.09 -6.96
N ARG A 23 -5.42 -14.85 -7.28
CA ARG A 23 -6.37 -14.23 -6.36
C ARG A 23 -6.66 -15.13 -5.17
N GLU A 24 -6.80 -16.42 -5.39
CA GLU A 24 -7.04 -17.42 -4.34
C GLU A 24 -5.80 -17.71 -3.47
N MET A 25 -4.59 -17.38 -3.95
CA MET A 25 -3.35 -17.51 -3.18
C MET A 25 -3.17 -16.39 -2.16
N ILE A 26 -2.59 -16.70 -1.00
CA ILE A 26 -2.14 -15.69 -0.03
C ILE A 26 -0.67 -15.34 -0.36
N THR A 27 -0.49 -14.25 -1.08
CA THR A 27 0.83 -13.73 -1.46
C THR A 27 1.39 -12.77 -0.42
N ALA A 28 2.71 -12.65 -0.33
CA ALA A 28 3.38 -11.70 0.57
C ALA A 28 2.81 -10.28 0.52
N SER A 29 2.49 -9.77 -0.68
CA SER A 29 1.89 -8.44 -0.86
C SER A 29 0.46 -8.28 -0.33
N LYS A 30 -0.27 -9.37 -0.07
CA LYS A 30 -1.60 -9.36 0.57
C LYS A 30 -1.51 -9.39 2.09
N VAL A 31 -0.44 -9.95 2.65
CA VAL A 31 -0.29 -10.15 4.10
C VAL A 31 -0.36 -8.85 4.90
N PRO A 32 0.23 -7.71 4.47
CA PRO A 32 0.02 -6.42 5.13
C PRO A 32 -1.46 -6.05 5.25
N GLY A 33 -2.25 -6.27 4.20
CA GLY A 33 -3.69 -6.02 4.21
C GLY A 33 -4.45 -6.96 5.14
N ILE A 34 -4.12 -8.26 5.11
CA ILE A 34 -4.69 -9.28 6.01
C ILE A 34 -4.40 -8.95 7.48
N ALA A 35 -3.19 -8.46 7.76
CA ALA A 35 -2.77 -8.03 9.09
C ALA A 35 -3.38 -6.68 9.52
N GLY A 36 -4.09 -5.97 8.64
CA GLY A 36 -4.63 -4.64 8.91
C GLY A 36 -3.57 -3.53 9.00
N MET A 37 -2.39 -3.75 8.39
CA MET A 37 -1.22 -2.87 8.46
C MET A 37 -0.90 -2.18 7.12
N SER A 38 -1.75 -2.34 6.11
CA SER A 38 -1.58 -1.68 4.80
C SER A 38 -2.35 -0.37 4.72
N HIS A 39 -1.77 0.63 4.05
CA HIS A 39 -2.47 1.86 3.70
C HIS A 39 -3.41 1.71 2.50
N TYR A 40 -3.24 0.64 1.71
CA TYR A 40 -3.91 0.50 0.41
C TYR A 40 -5.11 -0.44 0.44
N THR A 41 -5.16 -1.36 1.38
CA THR A 41 -6.20 -2.41 1.43
C THR A 41 -6.46 -2.88 2.86
N THR A 42 -7.63 -3.48 3.07
CA THR A 42 -8.13 -3.96 4.36
C THR A 42 -8.34 -5.48 4.34
N PRO A 43 -8.45 -6.13 5.51
CA PRO A 43 -8.87 -7.54 5.57
C PRO A 43 -10.24 -7.74 4.92
N TYR A 44 -11.19 -6.82 5.14
CA TYR A 44 -12.53 -6.84 4.53
C TYR A 44 -12.46 -6.92 3.01
N ARG A 45 -11.65 -6.04 2.39
CA ARG A 45 -11.46 -6.01 0.94
C ARG A 45 -10.84 -7.29 0.40
N ILE A 46 -9.73 -7.75 1.00
CA ILE A 46 -9.05 -8.98 0.55
C ILE A 46 -9.99 -10.18 0.65
N TRP A 47 -10.80 -10.27 1.71
CA TRP A 47 -11.77 -11.34 1.88
C TRP A 47 -12.79 -11.38 0.72
N HIS A 48 -13.35 -10.23 0.34
CA HIS A 48 -14.30 -10.12 -0.77
C HIS A 48 -13.64 -10.43 -2.13
N GLU A 49 -12.40 -10.00 -2.35
CA GLU A 49 -11.63 -10.29 -3.56
C GLU A 49 -11.32 -11.80 -3.69
N MET A 50 -10.94 -12.45 -2.58
CA MET A 50 -10.62 -13.88 -2.53
C MET A 50 -11.85 -14.78 -2.66
N ASN A 51 -13.00 -14.36 -2.14
CA ASN A 51 -14.29 -15.04 -2.34
C ASN A 51 -14.94 -14.73 -3.70
N GLY A 52 -14.29 -13.92 -4.54
CA GLY A 52 -14.78 -13.58 -5.89
C GLY A 52 -16.01 -12.69 -5.90
N LEU A 53 -16.32 -12.02 -4.79
CA LEU A 53 -17.45 -11.10 -4.63
C LEU A 53 -17.14 -9.71 -5.17
N GLU A 54 -15.86 -9.32 -5.18
CA GLU A 54 -15.40 -8.09 -5.82
C GLU A 54 -14.67 -8.44 -7.13
N PRO A 55 -15.23 -8.12 -8.31
CA PRO A 55 -14.47 -8.25 -9.55
C PRO A 55 -13.34 -7.23 -9.56
N PRO A 56 -12.15 -7.57 -10.11
CA PRO A 56 -11.06 -6.61 -10.23
C PRO A 56 -11.54 -5.41 -11.04
N GLU A 57 -11.43 -4.20 -10.48
CA GLU A 57 -11.73 -2.98 -11.24
C GLU A 57 -10.67 -2.81 -12.33
N PRO A 58 -11.03 -2.89 -13.62
CA PRO A 58 -10.10 -2.57 -14.69
C PRO A 58 -9.80 -1.08 -14.60
N SER A 59 -8.53 -0.75 -14.35
CA SER A 59 -8.05 0.63 -14.32
C SER A 59 -6.78 0.70 -15.13
N GLU A 60 -6.84 1.34 -16.30
CA GLU A 60 -5.67 1.58 -17.16
C GLU A 60 -4.55 2.28 -16.37
N GLN A 61 -4.91 3.18 -15.45
CA GLN A 61 -3.95 3.88 -14.60
C GLN A 61 -3.27 2.93 -13.59
N LEU A 62 -4.00 1.94 -13.08
CA LEU A 62 -3.44 0.95 -12.17
C LEU A 62 -2.52 -0.01 -12.91
N GLU A 63 -2.92 -0.47 -14.09
CA GLU A 63 -2.10 -1.31 -14.96
C GLU A 63 -0.80 -0.62 -15.38
N ASP A 64 -0.86 0.66 -15.77
CA ASP A 64 0.31 1.45 -16.15
C ASP A 64 1.27 1.67 -14.96
N ARG A 65 0.74 1.93 -13.76
CA ARG A 65 1.54 2.03 -12.53
C ARG A 65 2.24 0.72 -12.20
N TRP A 66 1.54 -0.41 -12.33
CA TRP A 66 2.15 -1.72 -12.12
C TRP A 66 3.24 -2.00 -13.17
N ALA A 67 2.96 -1.76 -14.45
CA ALA A 67 3.94 -1.95 -15.52
C ALA A 67 5.21 -1.10 -15.29
N THR A 68 5.02 0.16 -14.90
CA THR A 68 6.12 1.08 -14.54
C THR A 68 6.91 0.55 -13.34
N GLY A 69 6.24 0.07 -12.30
CA GLY A 69 6.87 -0.53 -11.12
C GLY A 69 7.79 -1.69 -11.49
N HIS A 70 7.29 -2.67 -12.22
CA HIS A 70 8.08 -3.83 -12.67
C HIS A 70 9.26 -3.42 -13.56
N ALA A 71 9.09 -2.42 -14.43
CA ALA A 71 10.19 -1.91 -15.24
C ALA A 71 11.28 -1.25 -14.38
N MET A 72 10.88 -0.54 -13.32
CA MET A 72 11.82 0.08 -12.37
C MET A 72 12.58 -0.97 -11.55
N GLU A 73 11.99 -2.11 -11.23
CA GLU A 73 12.71 -3.22 -10.57
C GLU A 73 13.92 -3.70 -11.40
N GLU A 74 13.81 -3.76 -12.73
CA GLU A 74 14.96 -4.12 -13.60
C GLU A 74 16.07 -3.07 -13.57
N ALA A 75 15.69 -1.79 -13.55
CA ALA A 75 16.65 -0.68 -13.44
C ALA A 75 17.37 -0.72 -12.09
N LEU A 76 16.63 -0.92 -11.00
CA LEU A 76 17.18 -1.02 -9.64
C LEU A 76 18.03 -2.28 -9.46
N ALA A 77 17.63 -3.43 -10.01
CA ALA A 77 18.45 -4.64 -10.01
C ALA A 77 19.77 -4.44 -10.75
N THR A 78 19.75 -3.70 -11.87
CA THR A 78 20.97 -3.34 -12.61
C THR A 78 21.88 -2.46 -11.75
N TYR A 79 21.32 -1.43 -11.13
CA TYR A 79 22.07 -0.51 -10.28
C TYR A 79 22.63 -1.19 -9.03
N TYR A 80 21.84 -2.05 -8.38
CA TYR A 80 22.27 -2.84 -7.22
C TYR A 80 23.52 -3.67 -7.54
N LYS A 81 23.57 -4.34 -8.71
CA LYS A 81 24.76 -5.10 -9.14
C LYS A 81 25.99 -4.22 -9.37
N ILE A 82 25.81 -3.00 -9.84
CA ILE A 82 26.93 -2.04 -10.02
C ILE A 82 27.51 -1.67 -8.66
N LYS A 83 26.67 -1.50 -7.63
CA LYS A 83 27.09 -1.16 -6.28
C LYS A 83 27.63 -2.35 -5.48
N ASN A 84 27.23 -3.56 -5.83
CA ASN A 84 27.62 -4.80 -5.15
C ASN A 84 28.22 -5.80 -6.15
N PRO A 85 29.42 -5.50 -6.71
CA PRO A 85 30.02 -6.29 -7.80
C PRO A 85 30.38 -7.72 -7.39
N GLU A 86 30.46 -8.04 -6.10
CA GLU A 86 30.68 -9.37 -5.53
C GLU A 86 29.40 -10.22 -5.44
N ILE A 87 28.23 -9.64 -5.75
CA ILE A 87 26.92 -10.31 -5.65
C ILE A 87 26.41 -10.74 -7.02
N THR A 88 25.69 -11.87 -7.05
CA THR A 88 24.89 -12.33 -8.17
C THR A 88 23.41 -12.28 -7.78
N LEU A 89 22.58 -11.66 -8.63
CA LEU A 89 21.12 -11.65 -8.45
C LEU A 89 20.45 -12.79 -9.25
N SER A 90 19.23 -13.18 -8.86
CA SER A 90 18.34 -13.93 -9.75
C SER A 90 18.07 -13.16 -11.04
N ARG A 91 17.71 -13.88 -12.12
CA ARG A 91 17.47 -13.27 -13.44
C ARG A 91 16.23 -12.37 -13.47
N GLY A 92 15.30 -12.59 -12.55
CA GLY A 92 14.04 -11.89 -12.41
C GLY A 92 13.42 -12.22 -11.06
N GLU A 93 12.14 -11.91 -10.92
CA GLU A 93 11.32 -12.31 -9.79
C GLU A 93 11.38 -13.83 -9.58
N VAL A 94 11.38 -14.26 -8.31
CA VAL A 94 11.34 -15.67 -7.92
C VAL A 94 10.17 -15.89 -6.96
N GLN A 95 9.15 -16.58 -7.43
CA GLN A 95 8.07 -17.03 -6.56
C GLN A 95 8.48 -18.28 -5.80
N CYS A 96 8.41 -18.21 -4.47
CA CYS A 96 8.63 -19.31 -3.54
C CYS A 96 7.33 -19.71 -2.85
N PHE A 97 7.26 -20.95 -2.38
CA PHE A 97 6.19 -21.44 -1.51
C PHE A 97 6.77 -22.15 -0.29
N HIS A 98 5.98 -22.24 0.78
CA HIS A 98 6.36 -23.03 1.94
C HIS A 98 5.86 -24.48 1.74
N PRO A 99 6.74 -25.51 1.79
CA PRO A 99 6.35 -26.89 1.48
C PRO A 99 5.29 -27.44 2.44
N ASP A 100 5.38 -27.07 3.73
CA ASP A 100 4.46 -27.56 4.76
C ASP A 100 3.15 -26.77 4.86
N MET A 101 2.99 -25.70 4.07
CA MET A 101 1.77 -24.86 4.10
C MET A 101 0.88 -25.06 2.87
N GLY A 102 0.98 -26.21 2.20
CA GLY A 102 0.01 -26.65 1.18
C GLY A 102 0.03 -25.85 -0.14
N GLY A 103 1.07 -25.06 -0.42
CA GLY A 103 1.25 -24.35 -1.69
C GLY A 103 0.33 -23.15 -1.94
N LYS A 104 -0.63 -22.89 -1.05
CA LYS A 104 -1.57 -21.75 -1.11
C LYS A 104 -0.95 -20.43 -0.66
N TYR A 105 0.15 -20.48 0.08
CA TYR A 105 0.94 -19.31 0.48
C TYR A 105 2.17 -19.18 -0.41
N ALA A 106 2.39 -17.97 -0.92
CA ALA A 106 3.50 -17.69 -1.79
C ALA A 106 4.20 -16.36 -1.46
N ALA A 107 5.47 -16.30 -1.79
CA ALA A 107 6.28 -15.09 -1.73
C ALA A 107 6.91 -14.87 -3.10
N SER A 108 6.54 -13.77 -3.76
CA SER A 108 7.19 -13.31 -4.99
C SER A 108 8.34 -12.39 -4.59
N LEU A 109 9.56 -12.92 -4.61
CA LEU A 109 10.76 -12.18 -4.26
C LEU A 109 11.25 -11.42 -5.50
N ASP A 110 11.42 -10.09 -5.42
CA ASP A 110 11.90 -9.31 -6.57
C ASP A 110 13.23 -9.87 -7.05
N ARG A 111 14.22 -10.05 -6.16
CA ARG A 111 15.48 -10.72 -6.47
C ARG A 111 16.02 -11.53 -5.30
N ILE A 112 16.69 -12.63 -5.64
CA ILE A 112 17.53 -13.39 -4.69
C ILE A 112 19.00 -13.01 -4.91
N ALA A 113 19.61 -12.36 -3.93
CA ALA A 113 21.03 -12.07 -3.92
C ALA A 113 21.84 -13.25 -3.37
N THR A 114 23.02 -13.49 -3.94
CA THR A 114 23.95 -14.55 -3.51
C THR A 114 25.38 -14.11 -3.80
N PRO A 115 26.33 -14.26 -2.85
CA PRO A 115 27.74 -13.96 -3.11
C PRO A 115 28.29 -14.81 -4.26
N LYS A 116 29.13 -14.21 -5.11
CA LYS A 116 29.79 -14.92 -6.21
C LYS A 116 30.57 -16.13 -5.68
N GLY A 117 30.45 -17.25 -6.39
CA GLY A 117 31.08 -18.52 -6.01
C GLY A 117 30.35 -19.28 -4.89
N LYS A 118 29.24 -18.78 -4.35
CA LYS A 118 28.38 -19.52 -3.42
C LYS A 118 27.17 -20.11 -4.15
N ALA A 119 26.72 -21.26 -3.69
CA ALA A 119 25.47 -21.85 -4.15
C ALA A 119 24.28 -21.07 -3.60
N ARG A 120 23.29 -20.78 -4.46
CA ARG A 120 22.03 -20.15 -4.07
C ARG A 120 21.27 -21.06 -3.09
N GLY A 121 20.80 -20.48 -2.00
CA GLY A 121 19.98 -21.16 -1.01
C GLY A 121 19.95 -20.40 0.32
N PRO A 122 19.07 -20.80 1.26
CA PRO A 122 18.84 -20.09 2.53
C PRO A 122 20.11 -19.68 3.28
N LYS A 123 21.12 -20.55 3.31
CA LYS A 123 22.37 -20.29 4.06
C LYS A 123 23.23 -19.16 3.50
N ASN A 124 23.17 -18.91 2.19
CA ASN A 124 24.09 -17.98 1.51
C ASN A 124 23.36 -16.84 0.78
N SER A 125 22.03 -16.80 0.81
CA SER A 125 21.23 -15.91 -0.01
C SER A 125 20.29 -15.08 0.86
N TRP A 126 19.91 -13.90 0.36
CA TRP A 126 18.90 -13.02 0.95
C TRP A 126 17.98 -12.48 -0.14
N ASN A 127 16.81 -12.00 0.31
CA ASN A 127 15.90 -11.27 -0.56
C ASN A 127 16.41 -9.83 -0.75
N VAL A 128 16.25 -9.30 -1.96
CA VAL A 128 16.40 -7.88 -2.26
C VAL A 128 15.07 -7.40 -2.83
N GLN A 129 14.38 -6.56 -2.06
CA GLN A 129 13.11 -5.95 -2.45
C GLN A 129 13.36 -4.54 -2.98
N PHE A 130 12.72 -4.17 -4.08
CA PHE A 130 12.79 -2.84 -4.67
C PHE A 130 11.53 -2.04 -4.36
N LYS A 131 11.71 -0.79 -3.92
CA LYS A 131 10.61 0.15 -3.70
C LYS A 131 10.93 1.47 -4.39
N THR A 132 9.97 2.01 -5.11
CA THR A 132 10.05 3.37 -5.67
C THR A 132 9.07 4.27 -4.93
N VAL A 133 9.54 5.47 -4.56
CA VAL A 133 8.74 6.44 -3.80
C VAL A 133 8.76 7.79 -4.49
N SER A 134 7.63 8.51 -4.42
CA SER A 134 7.51 9.83 -5.04
C SER A 134 7.96 10.97 -4.12
N ASP A 135 7.89 10.78 -2.80
CA ASP A 135 8.19 11.80 -1.80
C ASP A 135 9.45 11.44 -1.02
N TRP A 136 10.63 11.64 -1.61
CA TRP A 136 11.89 11.19 -1.00
C TRP A 136 12.14 11.76 0.40
N GLU A 137 11.65 12.96 0.71
CA GLU A 137 11.83 13.58 2.03
C GLU A 137 11.20 12.76 3.15
N GLN A 138 10.09 12.07 2.88
CA GLN A 138 9.46 11.16 3.83
C GLN A 138 10.29 9.89 4.07
N TYR A 139 11.05 9.42 3.06
CA TYR A 139 11.68 8.09 3.08
C TYR A 139 13.20 8.11 3.29
N LYS A 140 13.87 9.26 3.09
CA LYS A 140 15.33 9.35 3.12
C LYS A 140 15.93 9.02 4.50
N ASP A 141 15.22 9.39 5.57
CA ASP A 141 15.68 9.25 6.95
C ASP A 141 15.06 8.03 7.66
N LEU A 142 14.43 7.12 6.90
CA LEU A 142 13.84 5.91 7.49
C LEU A 142 14.87 5.04 8.22
N ASP A 143 14.45 4.57 9.38
CA ASP A 143 15.08 3.54 10.19
C ASP A 143 14.04 2.46 10.54
N LEU A 144 14.42 1.47 11.35
CA LEU A 144 13.54 0.35 11.70
C LEU A 144 12.26 0.78 12.44
N ASP A 145 12.30 1.90 13.17
CA ASP A 145 11.17 2.40 13.97
C ASP A 145 10.20 3.24 13.12
N THR A 146 10.67 3.77 12.00
CA THR A 146 9.90 4.66 11.12
C THR A 146 9.51 4.03 9.79
N LEU A 147 10.00 2.83 9.48
CA LEU A 147 9.65 2.07 8.29
C LEU A 147 8.13 1.87 8.14
N PRO A 148 7.58 1.97 6.92
CA PRO A 148 6.21 1.59 6.67
C PRO A 148 5.93 0.16 7.18
N PRO A 149 4.96 -0.05 8.09
CA PRO A 149 4.68 -1.36 8.67
C PRO A 149 4.40 -2.43 7.62
N GLU A 150 3.72 -2.05 6.53
CA GLU A 150 3.45 -2.94 5.40
C GLU A 150 4.71 -3.50 4.73
N TRP A 151 5.82 -2.76 4.71
CA TRP A 151 7.08 -3.26 4.14
C TRP A 151 7.69 -4.32 5.06
N VAL A 152 7.70 -4.06 6.37
CA VAL A 152 8.21 -5.00 7.38
C VAL A 152 7.41 -6.29 7.37
N VAL A 153 6.07 -6.20 7.34
CA VAL A 153 5.17 -7.36 7.24
C VAL A 153 5.42 -8.14 5.95
N GLN A 154 5.50 -7.46 4.81
CA GLN A 154 5.74 -8.10 3.51
C GLN A 154 7.06 -8.88 3.52
N VAL A 155 8.18 -8.25 3.90
CA VAL A 155 9.49 -8.92 3.86
C VAL A 155 9.63 -10.00 4.91
N THR A 156 8.99 -9.85 6.07
CA THR A 156 8.97 -10.90 7.10
C THR A 156 8.27 -12.14 6.57
N TRP A 157 7.12 -11.96 5.90
CA TRP A 157 6.42 -13.06 5.26
C TRP A 157 7.26 -13.70 4.14
N GLU A 158 7.94 -12.90 3.32
CA GLU A 158 8.85 -13.40 2.28
C GLU A 158 9.98 -14.26 2.86
N MET A 159 10.62 -13.81 3.95
CA MET A 159 11.64 -14.58 4.66
C MET A 159 11.06 -15.88 5.25
N HIS A 160 9.89 -15.80 5.88
CA HIS A 160 9.21 -16.95 6.48
C HIS A 160 8.86 -18.02 5.44
N ILE A 161 8.29 -17.63 4.29
CA ILE A 161 7.91 -18.55 3.21
C ILE A 161 9.12 -19.12 2.47
N SER A 162 10.14 -18.30 2.20
CA SER A 162 11.30 -18.69 1.40
C SER A 162 12.42 -19.38 2.20
N GLY A 163 12.43 -19.19 3.52
CA GLY A 163 13.52 -19.65 4.39
C GLY A 163 14.77 -18.77 4.35
N LEU A 164 14.76 -17.64 3.65
CA LEU A 164 15.90 -16.71 3.57
C LEU A 164 16.07 -15.90 4.87
N ILE A 165 16.27 -16.59 6.00
CA ILE A 165 16.26 -16.02 7.36
C ILE A 165 17.67 -15.78 7.94
N HIS A 166 18.71 -16.31 7.28
CA HIS A 166 20.08 -16.28 7.81
C HIS A 166 20.81 -14.95 7.59
N HIS A 167 20.29 -14.13 6.68
CA HIS A 167 20.82 -12.83 6.31
C HIS A 167 19.65 -11.84 6.24
N PRO A 168 19.85 -10.56 6.58
CA PRO A 168 18.79 -9.57 6.45
C PRO A 168 18.27 -9.45 5.02
N THR A 169 16.96 -9.30 4.86
CA THR A 169 16.38 -8.83 3.61
C THR A 169 16.79 -7.37 3.38
N GLN A 170 17.18 -7.05 2.15
CA GLN A 170 17.56 -5.69 1.78
C GLN A 170 16.43 -5.03 0.99
N ILE A 171 15.86 -3.96 1.54
CA ILE A 171 14.93 -3.09 0.80
C ILE A 171 15.75 -1.96 0.18
N MET A 172 15.89 -1.97 -1.13
CA MET A 172 16.44 -0.84 -1.87
C MET A 172 15.30 0.11 -2.24
N VAL A 173 15.30 1.28 -1.59
CA VAL A 173 14.31 2.35 -1.80
C VAL A 173 14.92 3.39 -2.73
N ALA A 174 14.21 3.75 -3.80
CA ALA A 174 14.62 4.79 -4.73
C ALA A 174 13.58 5.92 -4.81
N GLY A 175 14.03 7.15 -4.62
CA GLY A 175 13.25 8.36 -4.77
C GLY A 175 13.44 9.04 -6.13
N PRO A 176 12.86 10.24 -6.33
CA PRO A 176 13.14 11.09 -7.48
C PRO A 176 14.62 11.47 -7.55
N TYR A 177 15.07 11.94 -8.72
CA TYR A 177 16.44 12.42 -8.95
C TYR A 177 17.56 11.39 -8.68
N TYR A 178 17.21 10.09 -8.74
CA TYR A 178 18.14 8.97 -8.54
C TYR A 178 18.69 8.87 -7.11
N ASP A 179 18.04 9.48 -6.14
CA ASP A 179 18.33 9.24 -4.73
C ASP A 179 17.89 7.82 -4.35
N TRP A 180 18.70 7.13 -3.54
CA TRP A 180 18.40 5.77 -3.10
C TRP A 180 19.11 5.45 -1.78
N LYS A 181 18.59 4.44 -1.09
CA LYS A 181 19.23 3.81 0.06
C LYS A 181 18.88 2.33 0.13
N ILE A 182 19.65 1.57 0.91
CA ILE A 182 19.31 0.20 1.28
C ILE A 182 19.00 0.17 2.77
N ILE A 183 17.92 -0.51 3.13
CA ILE A 183 17.50 -0.76 4.51
C ILE A 183 17.52 -2.27 4.72
N GLU A 184 18.09 -2.72 5.82
CA GLU A 184 18.24 -4.14 6.14
C GLU A 184 17.26 -4.55 7.22
N ILE A 185 16.48 -5.60 6.97
CA ILE A 185 15.48 -6.13 7.91
C ILE A 185 15.83 -7.58 8.21
N SER A 186 16.15 -7.86 9.47
CA SER A 186 16.44 -9.21 9.95
C SER A 186 15.16 -9.98 10.20
N TYR A 187 15.23 -11.31 10.10
CA TYR A 187 14.10 -12.17 10.42
C TYR A 187 13.81 -12.14 11.93
N ASP A 188 12.59 -11.77 12.29
CA ASP A 188 12.05 -11.88 13.64
C ASP A 188 11.08 -13.07 13.69
N ALA A 189 11.48 -14.11 14.43
CA ALA A 189 10.71 -15.34 14.52
C ALA A 189 9.39 -15.15 15.27
N GLU A 190 9.35 -14.34 16.33
CA GLU A 190 8.14 -14.11 17.13
C GLU A 190 7.13 -13.28 16.33
N PHE A 191 7.62 -12.25 15.63
CA PHE A 191 6.78 -11.45 14.74
C PHE A 191 6.22 -12.29 13.58
N ALA A 192 7.05 -13.12 12.95
CA ALA A 192 6.60 -14.03 11.90
C ALA A 192 5.55 -15.04 12.40
N GLU A 193 5.74 -15.56 13.61
CA GLU A 193 4.77 -16.43 14.28
C GLU A 193 3.42 -15.71 14.50
N GLY A 194 3.45 -14.46 14.96
CA GLY A 194 2.25 -13.63 15.08
C GLY A 194 1.54 -13.42 13.75
N LEU A 195 2.29 -13.14 12.68
CA LEU A 195 1.77 -13.00 11.33
C LEU A 195 1.15 -14.30 10.81
N GLU A 196 1.80 -15.45 11.04
CA GLU A 196 1.26 -16.77 10.65
C GLU A 196 -0.10 -17.01 11.27
N ARG A 197 -0.28 -16.77 12.58
CA ARG A 197 -1.59 -16.91 13.24
C ARG A 197 -2.65 -16.03 12.59
N ARG A 198 -2.33 -14.76 12.38
CA ARG A 198 -3.27 -13.80 11.77
C ARG A 198 -3.68 -14.21 10.36
N VAL A 199 -2.73 -14.71 9.58
CA VAL A 199 -2.99 -15.22 8.22
C VAL A 199 -3.83 -16.50 8.26
N CYS A 200 -3.58 -17.42 9.19
CA CYS A 200 -4.40 -18.62 9.36
C CYS A 200 -5.83 -18.30 9.82
N GLU A 201 -5.99 -17.37 10.75
CA GLU A 201 -7.31 -16.87 11.19
C GLU A 201 -8.09 -16.27 10.02
N PHE A 202 -7.44 -15.40 9.24
CA PHE A 202 -8.03 -14.83 8.04
C PHE A 202 -8.41 -15.90 7.02
N GLU A 203 -7.53 -16.86 6.75
CA GLU A 203 -7.82 -17.94 5.82
C GLU A 203 -9.03 -18.76 6.28
N HIS A 204 -9.12 -19.07 7.58
CA HIS A 204 -10.28 -19.78 8.13
C HIS A 204 -11.58 -19.00 7.89
N SER A 205 -11.54 -17.67 8.03
CA SER A 205 -12.69 -16.79 7.78
C SER A 205 -13.18 -16.84 6.33
N LEU A 206 -12.37 -17.24 5.34
CA LEU A 206 -12.81 -17.35 3.94
C LEU A 206 -13.98 -18.32 3.75
N SER A 207 -14.13 -19.30 4.64
CA SER A 207 -15.24 -20.26 4.65
C SER A 207 -16.42 -19.86 5.56
N GLY A 208 -16.29 -18.74 6.26
CA GLY A 208 -17.25 -18.26 7.26
C GLY A 208 -17.63 -16.81 7.03
N GLU A 209 -17.66 -16.04 8.12
CA GLU A 209 -18.00 -14.62 8.07
C GLU A 209 -16.81 -13.75 7.65
N ALA A 210 -17.09 -12.69 6.91
CA ALA A 210 -16.08 -11.71 6.54
C ALA A 210 -15.54 -11.00 7.80
N PRO A 211 -14.24 -10.63 7.82
CA PRO A 211 -13.73 -9.68 8.81
C PRO A 211 -14.56 -8.39 8.82
N GLU A 212 -14.59 -7.66 9.92
CA GLU A 212 -15.32 -6.40 9.99
C GLU A 212 -14.70 -5.31 9.09
N PRO A 213 -15.52 -4.39 8.51
CA PRO A 213 -15.01 -3.20 7.84
C PRO A 213 -14.15 -2.34 8.77
N SER A 214 -12.98 -1.92 8.30
CA SER A 214 -12.01 -1.18 9.13
C SER A 214 -11.57 0.15 8.51
N SER A 215 -12.04 0.48 7.30
CA SER A 215 -11.69 1.70 6.59
C SER A 215 -12.91 2.34 5.93
N PRO A 216 -12.97 3.69 5.78
CA PRO A 216 -13.99 4.34 4.97
C PRO A 216 -14.09 3.80 3.53
N ALA A 217 -13.00 3.25 2.98
CA ALA A 217 -12.99 2.63 1.66
C ALA A 217 -13.87 1.36 1.59
N ASP A 218 -14.05 0.65 2.71
CA ASP A 218 -14.84 -0.59 2.77
C ASP A 218 -16.34 -0.33 2.58
N ALA A 219 -16.81 0.90 2.84
CA ALA A 219 -18.21 1.26 2.62
C ALA A 219 -18.63 1.12 1.14
N ALA A 220 -17.70 1.29 0.19
CA ALA A 220 -17.98 1.05 -1.22
C ALA A 220 -18.13 -0.45 -1.51
N ILE A 221 -17.32 -1.29 -0.86
CA ILE A 221 -17.34 -2.75 -1.00
C ILE A 221 -18.63 -3.31 -0.38
N ALA A 222 -19.00 -2.86 0.81
CA ALA A 222 -20.26 -3.26 1.46
C ALA A 222 -21.48 -2.94 0.58
N ARG A 223 -21.52 -1.77 -0.07
CA ARG A 223 -22.61 -1.42 -1.02
C ARG A 223 -22.67 -2.33 -2.24
N LYS A 224 -21.51 -2.80 -2.74
CA LYS A 224 -21.46 -3.73 -3.87
C LYS A 224 -21.85 -5.16 -3.45
N ALA A 225 -21.50 -5.56 -2.22
CA ALA A 225 -21.84 -6.86 -1.67
C ALA A 225 -23.35 -7.04 -1.44
N TYR A 226 -24.07 -5.95 -1.12
CA TYR A 226 -25.51 -5.94 -0.88
C TYR A 226 -26.22 -4.92 -1.80
N PRO A 227 -26.33 -5.20 -3.11
CA PRO A 227 -26.84 -4.25 -4.09
C PRO A 227 -28.38 -4.15 -4.12
N GLU A 228 -29.07 -5.16 -3.58
CA GLU A 228 -30.52 -5.25 -3.54
C GLU A 228 -31.03 -4.93 -2.14
N LEU A 229 -32.22 -4.32 -2.08
CA LEU A 229 -32.94 -4.07 -0.85
C LEU A 229 -34.11 -5.03 -0.76
N GLU A 230 -34.25 -5.71 0.37
CA GLU A 230 -35.47 -6.43 0.70
C GLU A 230 -36.54 -5.43 1.19
N PRO A 231 -37.66 -5.25 0.47
CA PRO A 231 -38.66 -4.27 0.88
C PRO A 231 -39.38 -4.69 2.16
N ASN A 232 -39.62 -3.74 3.06
CA ASN A 232 -40.34 -3.92 4.33
C ASN A 232 -39.66 -4.87 5.33
N THR A 233 -38.33 -4.96 5.29
CA THR A 233 -37.53 -5.64 6.31
C THR A 233 -36.78 -4.61 7.15
N ASP A 234 -36.73 -4.84 8.45
CA ASP A 234 -35.94 -4.05 9.39
C ASP A 234 -34.83 -4.92 10.00
N THR A 235 -33.72 -4.29 10.38
CA THR A 235 -32.61 -4.95 11.08
C THR A 235 -32.24 -4.12 12.29
N GLU A 236 -32.22 -4.76 13.46
CA GLU A 236 -31.70 -4.16 14.68
C GLU A 236 -30.17 -4.25 14.68
N ILE A 237 -29.51 -3.15 15.05
CA ILE A 237 -28.06 -3.09 15.22
C ILE A 237 -27.73 -2.79 16.68
N PRO A 238 -26.54 -3.14 17.18
CA PRO A 238 -26.14 -2.83 18.55
C PRO A 238 -26.20 -1.32 18.83
N ASP A 239 -26.70 -0.95 20.01
CA ASP A 239 -26.86 0.46 20.43
C ASP A 239 -25.54 1.24 20.32
N GLU A 240 -24.42 0.63 20.71
CA GLU A 240 -23.08 1.24 20.63
C GLU A 240 -22.70 1.64 19.19
N LEU A 241 -23.05 0.79 18.21
CA LEU A 241 -22.80 1.06 16.80
C LEU A 241 -23.74 2.17 16.28
N ALA A 242 -25.01 2.13 16.68
CA ALA A 242 -25.99 3.16 16.32
C ALA A 242 -25.58 4.54 16.85
N GLU A 243 -25.21 4.64 18.13
CA GLU A 243 -24.75 5.87 18.77
C GLU A 243 -23.50 6.42 18.08
N SER A 244 -22.48 5.57 17.86
CA SER A 244 -21.25 5.95 17.19
C SER A 244 -21.50 6.45 15.75
N PHE A 245 -22.39 5.77 15.00
CA PHE A 245 -22.74 6.18 13.65
C PHE A 245 -23.49 7.53 13.62
N LEU A 246 -24.46 7.72 14.51
CA LEU A 246 -25.24 8.95 14.58
C LEU A 246 -24.40 10.15 14.99
N GLU A 247 -23.51 10.01 15.97
CA GLU A 247 -22.61 11.10 16.37
C GLU A 247 -21.64 11.45 15.23
N ALA A 248 -21.02 10.45 14.59
CA ALA A 248 -20.14 10.68 13.44
C ALA A 248 -20.87 11.41 12.29
N LYS A 249 -22.15 11.10 12.04
CA LYS A 249 -22.97 11.81 11.05
C LYS A 249 -23.25 13.26 11.44
N LYS A 250 -23.53 13.52 12.72
CA LYS A 250 -23.76 14.85 13.25
C LYS A 250 -22.51 15.71 13.16
N GLU A 251 -21.36 15.19 13.59
CA GLU A 251 -20.05 15.84 13.46
C GLU A 251 -19.72 16.17 11.99
N ALA A 252 -19.91 15.21 11.07
CA ALA A 252 -19.69 15.43 9.66
C ALA A 252 -20.60 16.54 9.08
N ALA A 253 -21.86 16.59 9.51
CA ALA A 253 -22.79 17.64 9.10
C ALA A 253 -22.39 19.02 9.65
N GLU A 254 -21.92 19.10 10.89
CA GLU A 254 -21.42 20.31 11.52
C GLU A 254 -20.16 20.83 10.83
N ALA A 255 -19.16 19.97 10.63
CA ALA A 255 -17.95 20.30 9.88
C ALA A 255 -18.28 20.75 8.45
N GLY A 256 -19.24 20.09 7.79
CA GLY A 256 -19.71 20.47 6.47
C GLY A 256 -20.43 21.83 6.44
N ARG A 257 -21.13 22.23 7.51
CA ARG A 257 -21.69 23.58 7.66
C ARG A 257 -20.59 24.62 7.87
N ALA A 258 -19.67 24.37 8.80
CA ALA A 258 -18.56 25.28 9.10
C ALA A 258 -17.68 25.53 7.86
N LYS A 259 -17.34 24.48 7.10
CA LYS A 259 -16.61 24.60 5.84
C LYS A 259 -17.35 25.47 4.83
N ARG A 260 -18.65 25.23 4.62
CA ARG A 260 -19.46 26.04 3.68
C ARG A 260 -19.53 27.51 4.08
N GLU A 261 -19.62 27.80 5.38
CA GLU A 261 -19.61 29.17 5.89
C GLU A 261 -18.24 29.84 5.66
N ALA A 262 -17.15 29.14 5.97
CA ALA A 262 -15.79 29.62 5.73
C ALA A 262 -15.51 29.85 4.23
N ASP A 263 -15.89 28.91 3.37
CA ASP A 263 -15.78 29.02 1.92
C ASP A 263 -16.63 30.20 1.39
N GLY A 264 -17.84 30.40 1.95
CA GLY A 264 -18.70 31.54 1.63
C GLY A 264 -18.05 32.88 1.97
N LYS A 265 -17.46 33.00 3.17
CA LYS A 265 -16.71 34.18 3.60
C LYS A 265 -15.48 34.41 2.71
N ALA A 266 -14.72 33.36 2.42
CA ALA A 266 -13.53 33.43 1.57
C ALA A 266 -13.88 33.88 0.14
N ASN A 267 -14.95 33.33 -0.45
CA ASN A 267 -15.43 33.71 -1.78
C ASN A 267 -15.93 35.15 -1.83
N ALA A 268 -16.66 35.61 -0.80
CA ALA A 268 -17.11 36.99 -0.72
C ALA A 268 -15.92 37.98 -0.62
N LEU A 269 -14.87 37.62 0.13
CA LEU A 269 -13.64 38.42 0.20
C LEU A 269 -12.84 38.36 -1.11
N ALA A 270 -12.75 37.18 -1.74
CA ALA A 270 -12.09 37.01 -3.04
C ALA A 270 -12.75 37.87 -4.11
N ALA A 271 -14.08 37.97 -4.12
CA ALA A 271 -14.81 38.87 -5.02
C ALA A 271 -14.41 40.34 -4.82
N LYS A 272 -14.30 40.81 -3.57
CA LYS A 272 -13.82 42.17 -3.25
C LYS A 272 -12.39 42.41 -3.72
N VAL A 273 -11.51 41.43 -3.52
CA VAL A 273 -10.10 41.51 -3.96
C VAL A 273 -10.02 41.57 -5.49
N LEU A 274 -10.80 40.75 -6.20
CA LEU A 274 -10.85 40.75 -7.66
C LEU A 274 -11.39 42.07 -8.22
N ASP A 275 -12.44 42.63 -7.60
CA ASP A 275 -13.01 43.91 -7.99
C ASP A 275 -12.01 45.07 -7.83
N LEU A 276 -11.25 45.08 -6.73
CA LEU A 276 -10.17 46.05 -6.50
C LEU A 276 -9.00 45.86 -7.47
N ALA A 277 -8.59 44.61 -7.70
CA ALA A 277 -7.48 44.29 -8.61
C ALA A 277 -7.81 44.58 -10.08
N LYS A 278 -9.09 44.53 -10.46
CA LYS A 278 -9.58 44.71 -11.83
C LYS A 278 -8.84 43.82 -12.83
N ASN A 279 -7.86 44.38 -13.55
CA ASN A 279 -7.09 43.70 -14.59
C ASN A 279 -5.64 43.40 -14.17
N THR A 280 -5.22 43.74 -12.96
CA THR A 280 -3.85 43.46 -12.50
C THR A 280 -3.64 41.98 -12.24
N GLU A 281 -2.44 41.47 -12.47
CA GLU A 281 -2.12 40.06 -12.24
C GLU A 281 -1.75 39.78 -10.77
N THR A 282 -1.03 40.71 -10.15
CA THR A 282 -0.45 40.53 -8.81
C THR A 282 -1.19 41.37 -7.78
N ILE A 283 -1.56 40.74 -6.66
CA ILE A 283 -2.16 41.40 -5.50
C ILE A 283 -1.14 41.41 -4.36
N SER A 284 -0.83 42.60 -3.85
CA SER A 284 0.08 42.81 -2.74
C SER A 284 -0.47 43.79 -1.72
N THR A 285 0.06 43.73 -0.49
CA THR A 285 -0.14 44.77 0.52
C THR A 285 1.22 45.34 0.93
N PRO A 286 1.28 46.61 1.38
CA PRO A 286 2.53 47.22 1.81
C PRO A 286 3.23 46.45 2.95
N SER A 287 2.47 45.83 3.85
CA SER A 287 2.99 45.10 5.01
C SER A 287 3.29 43.63 4.74
N MET A 288 2.61 42.98 3.81
CA MET A 288 2.73 41.52 3.59
C MET A 288 3.48 41.15 2.32
N GLY A 289 3.71 42.10 1.41
CA GLY A 289 4.22 41.81 0.06
C GLY A 289 3.12 41.19 -0.80
N VAL A 290 3.50 40.34 -1.76
CA VAL A 290 2.54 39.64 -2.64
C VAL A 290 1.76 38.59 -1.84
N ILE A 291 0.44 38.67 -1.90
CA ILE A 291 -0.47 37.77 -1.17
C ILE A 291 -1.24 36.82 -2.10
N ALA A 292 -1.44 37.21 -3.37
CA ALA A 292 -2.11 36.36 -4.35
C ALA A 292 -1.78 36.78 -5.78
N LYS A 293 -2.00 35.86 -6.72
CA LYS A 293 -1.99 36.11 -8.15
C LYS A 293 -3.32 35.74 -8.79
N ARG A 294 -3.74 36.51 -9.80
CA ARG A 294 -4.85 36.12 -10.69
C ARG A 294 -4.32 35.14 -11.72
N SER A 295 -4.94 33.97 -11.80
CA SER A 295 -4.55 32.92 -12.74
C SER A 295 -5.77 32.45 -13.52
N MET A 296 -5.60 32.33 -14.83
CA MET A 296 -6.62 31.75 -15.69
C MET A 296 -6.64 30.23 -15.49
N THR A 297 -7.82 29.69 -15.22
CA THR A 297 -8.06 28.26 -15.07
C THR A 297 -9.15 27.81 -16.04
N LYS A 298 -9.38 26.49 -16.15
CA LYS A 298 -10.53 25.94 -16.89
C LYS A 298 -11.89 26.44 -16.37
N ARG A 299 -11.94 26.99 -15.15
CA ARG A 299 -13.15 27.53 -14.51
C ARG A 299 -13.18 29.08 -14.51
N GLY A 300 -12.31 29.74 -15.29
CA GLY A 300 -12.20 31.20 -15.34
C GLY A 300 -11.06 31.75 -14.48
N ILE A 301 -11.05 33.08 -14.25
CA ILE A 301 -10.04 33.76 -13.44
C ILE A 301 -10.24 33.43 -11.96
N GLN A 302 -9.19 32.93 -11.31
CA GLN A 302 -9.17 32.65 -9.87
C GLN A 302 -7.99 33.33 -9.18
N LEU A 303 -8.13 33.59 -7.88
CA LEU A 303 -7.02 34.00 -7.02
C LEU A 303 -6.28 32.76 -6.54
N ARG A 304 -5.00 32.63 -6.88
CA ARG A 304 -4.07 31.68 -6.26
C ARG A 304 -3.31 32.41 -5.17
N MET A 305 -3.51 31.99 -3.93
CA MET A 305 -2.73 32.51 -2.80
C MET A 305 -1.27 32.08 -2.97
N THR A 306 -0.35 33.02 -2.75
CA THR A 306 1.06 32.68 -2.56
C THR A 306 1.23 32.29 -1.10
N THR A 307 1.44 31.00 -0.85
CA THR A 307 1.87 30.53 0.46
C THR A 307 3.15 31.27 0.85
N LYS A 308 3.16 31.88 2.03
CA LYS A 308 4.40 32.08 2.78
C LYS A 308 4.62 30.83 3.63
#